data_AF-A0A346MXC0-F1
#
_entry.id   AF-A0A346MXC0-F1
#
_cell.length_a   1.000
_cell.length_b   1.000
_cell.length_c   1.000
_cell.angle_alpha   90.00
_cell.angle_beta   90.00
_cell.angle_gamma   90.00
#
_symmetry.space_group_name_H-M   'P 1'
#
loop_
_entity.id
_entity.type
_entity.pdbx_description
1 polymer ?
#
loop_
_entity_poly.entity_id
_entity_poly.type
_entity_poly.pdbx_seq_one_letter_code
_entity_poly.pdbx_strand_id
1 'polypeptide(L)'
;MGIREGLGFTGGEREELQRSFERAAAQMPAMFRPFWHRWEEADTVPPEFLVYAENGSLVLRLTRLNSGGYRAAGITAQGSVIYAVAARSIPEALRAAGLL
;
A
#
# COMPACT_ATOMS: atom_id res chain seq x y z
N MET A 1 15.25 -10.71 -25.28
CA MET A 1 14.81 -9.63 -24.37
C MET A 1 13.35 -9.34 -24.66
N GLY A 2 12.45 -9.91 -23.88
CA GLY A 2 11.01 -9.70 -24.06
C GLY A 2 10.58 -8.41 -23.38
N ILE A 3 9.74 -7.63 -24.06
CA ILE A 3 9.09 -6.43 -23.56
C ILE A 3 8.25 -6.84 -22.33
N ARG A 4 8.63 -6.38 -21.13
CA ARG A 4 7.96 -6.65 -19.84
C ARG A 4 6.84 -5.64 -19.55
N GLU A 5 6.00 -5.36 -20.54
CA GLU A 5 4.80 -4.56 -20.32
C GLU A 5 3.70 -5.46 -19.76
N GLY A 6 3.37 -5.35 -18.46
CA GLY A 6 2.15 -5.95 -17.92
C GLY A 6 2.16 -6.43 -16.47
N LEU A 7 3.27 -6.42 -15.74
CA LEU A 7 3.29 -6.88 -14.34
C LEU A 7 3.12 -5.76 -13.32
N GLY A 8 3.46 -4.51 -13.62
CA GLY A 8 3.32 -3.40 -12.68
C GLY A 8 1.89 -2.92 -12.46
N PHE A 9 1.72 -1.91 -11.60
CA PHE A 9 0.42 -1.26 -11.42
C PHE A 9 0.01 -0.49 -12.69
N THR A 10 -1.29 -0.45 -12.94
CA THR A 10 -1.92 0.38 -13.97
C THR A 10 -1.97 1.84 -13.51
N GLY A 11 -2.15 2.78 -14.44
CA GLY A 11 -2.35 4.19 -14.10
C GLY A 11 -3.54 4.41 -13.14
N GLY A 12 -4.65 3.71 -13.38
CA GLY A 12 -5.83 3.79 -12.51
C GLY A 12 -5.58 3.29 -11.08
N GLU A 13 -4.80 2.22 -10.91
CA GLU A 13 -4.41 1.72 -9.58
C GLU A 13 -3.52 2.74 -8.84
N ARG A 14 -2.59 3.41 -9.53
CA ARG A 14 -1.76 4.48 -8.95
C ARG A 14 -2.58 5.67 -8.48
N GLU A 15 -3.51 6.12 -9.32
CA GLU A 15 -4.40 7.22 -8.96
C GLU A 15 -5.33 6.83 -7.80
N GLU A 16 -5.83 5.60 -7.78
CA GLU A 16 -6.67 5.11 -6.68
C GLU A 16 -5.88 5.02 -5.37
N LEU A 17 -4.63 4.56 -5.42
CA LEU A 17 -3.75 4.61 -4.26
C LEU A 17 -3.52 6.05 -3.81
N GLN A 18 -3.14 6.97 -4.71
CA GLN A 18 -2.87 8.36 -4.37
C GLN A 18 -4.08 9.00 -3.66
N ARG A 19 -5.28 8.88 -4.24
CA ARG A 19 -6.52 9.39 -3.63
C ARG A 19 -6.79 8.78 -2.26
N SER A 20 -6.57 7.47 -2.12
CA SER A 20 -6.78 6.76 -0.86
C SER A 20 -5.75 7.17 0.20
N PHE A 21 -4.50 7.37 -0.21
CA PHE A 21 -3.40 7.81 0.64
C PHE A 21 -3.66 9.22 1.19
N GLU A 22 -4.04 10.16 0.34
CA GLU A 22 -4.41 11.52 0.73
C GLU A 22 -5.62 11.54 1.67
N ARG A 23 -6.63 10.71 1.37
CA ARG A 23 -7.82 10.58 2.20
C ARG A 23 -7.51 10.01 3.58
N ALA A 24 -6.62 9.01 3.67
CA ALA A 24 -6.16 8.48 4.95
C ALA A 24 -5.39 9.55 5.73
N ALA A 25 -4.46 10.26 5.07
CA ALA A 25 -3.69 11.35 5.67
C ALA A 25 -4.58 12.45 6.26
N ALA A 26 -5.65 12.84 5.57
CA ALA A 26 -6.58 13.88 6.01
C ALA A 26 -7.37 13.49 7.27
N GLN A 27 -7.66 12.19 7.46
CA GLN A 27 -8.42 11.67 8.60
C GLN A 27 -7.53 11.27 9.78
N MET A 28 -6.21 11.20 9.56
CA MET A 28 -5.28 10.66 10.53
C MET A 28 -5.09 11.62 11.72
N PRO A 29 -5.22 11.13 12.98
CA PRO A 29 -4.91 11.95 14.14
C PRO A 29 -3.48 12.48 14.08
N ALA A 30 -3.26 13.69 14.61
CA ALA A 30 -1.97 14.38 14.51
C ALA A 30 -0.78 13.53 14.99
N MET A 31 -0.98 12.73 16.04
CA MET A 31 0.06 11.83 16.58
C MET A 31 0.50 10.72 15.63
N PHE A 32 -0.31 10.36 14.63
CA PHE A 32 -0.02 9.28 13.68
C PHE A 32 0.48 9.78 12.33
N ARG A 33 0.37 11.09 12.04
CA ARG A 33 0.84 11.69 10.77
C ARG A 33 2.30 11.37 10.42
N PRO A 34 3.27 11.34 11.37
CA PRO A 34 4.65 10.99 11.03
C PRO A 34 4.81 9.58 10.45
N PHE A 35 3.84 8.68 10.65
CA PHE A 35 3.87 7.33 10.09
C PHE A 35 3.32 7.25 8.67
N TRP A 36 2.68 8.30 8.14
CA TRP A 36 2.01 8.30 6.85
C TRP A 36 2.52 9.45 5.97
N HIS A 37 3.76 9.32 5.49
CA HIS A 37 4.50 10.44 4.90
C HIS A 37 4.62 10.36 3.37
N ARG A 38 5.08 9.24 2.83
CA ARG A 38 5.23 9.04 1.38
C ARG A 38 4.92 7.60 1.00
N TRP A 39 4.64 7.37 -0.28
CA TRP A 39 4.55 6.04 -0.84
C TRP A 39 5.41 5.91 -2.10
N GLU A 40 5.77 4.68 -2.45
CA GLU A 40 6.47 4.37 -3.70
C GLU A 40 6.00 3.02 -4.27
N GLU A 41 6.30 2.80 -5.55
CA GLU A 41 6.16 1.49 -6.20
C GLU A 41 7.47 0.74 -6.13
N ALA A 42 7.43 -0.50 -5.66
CA ALA A 42 8.57 -1.40 -5.71
C ALA A 42 8.48 -2.30 -6.95
N ASP A 43 9.59 -2.40 -7.70
CA ASP A 43 9.76 -3.32 -8.83
C ASP A 43 10.03 -4.74 -8.33
N THR A 44 9.02 -5.31 -7.68
CA THR A 44 9.01 -6.65 -7.08
C THR A 44 8.04 -7.56 -7.81
N VAL A 45 8.20 -8.87 -7.64
CA VAL A 45 7.28 -9.88 -8.16
C VAL A 45 6.80 -10.73 -6.98
N PRO A 46 5.54 -10.60 -6.55
CA PRO A 46 4.49 -9.68 -7.04
C PRO A 46 4.78 -8.18 -6.80
N PRO A 47 4.14 -7.25 -7.54
CA PRO A 47 4.31 -5.80 -7.37
C PRO A 47 3.75 -5.29 -6.04
N GLU A 48 4.38 -4.25 -5.50
CA GLU A 48 4.04 -3.70 -4.20
C GLU A 48 4.00 -2.17 -4.20
N PHE A 49 3.00 -1.62 -3.52
CA PHE A 49 3.05 -0.24 -3.04
C PHE A 49 3.56 -0.25 -1.60
N LEU A 50 4.54 0.60 -1.33
CA LEU A 50 5.21 0.72 -0.04
C LEU A 50 4.91 2.10 0.55
N VAL A 51 4.48 2.16 1.80
CA VAL A 51 4.22 3.41 2.52
C VAL A 51 5.24 3.58 3.63
N TYR A 52 5.84 4.76 3.68
CA TYR A 52 6.89 5.10 4.61
C TYR A 52 6.46 6.20 5.57
N ALA A 53 7.00 6.09 6.78
CA ALA A 53 7.04 7.16 7.76
C ALA A 53 8.05 8.25 7.35
N GLU A 54 7.97 9.39 8.03
CA GLU A 54 8.85 10.55 7.84
C GLU A 54 10.32 10.20 8.10
N ASN A 55 10.58 9.30 9.05
CA ASN A 55 11.93 8.80 9.35
C ASN A 55 12.46 7.78 8.30
N GLY A 56 11.70 7.51 7.24
CA GLY A 56 12.06 6.56 6.20
C GLY A 56 11.76 5.09 6.52
N SER A 57 11.18 4.77 7.68
CA SER A 57 10.78 3.40 7.99
C SER A 57 9.54 2.98 7.19
N LEU A 58 9.54 1.74 6.70
CA LEU A 58 8.38 1.15 6.02
C LEU A 58 7.31 0.83 7.06
N VAL A 59 6.07 1.27 6.85
CA VAL A 59 4.96 1.08 7.79
C VAL A 59 3.81 0.26 7.22
N LEU A 60 3.62 0.28 5.91
CA LEU A 60 2.58 -0.48 5.23
C LEU A 60 3.10 -0.97 3.89
N ARG A 61 2.74 -2.20 3.56
CA ARG A 61 2.97 -2.80 2.27
C ARG A 61 1.66 -3.30 1.70
N LEU A 62 1.37 -2.89 0.47
CA LEU A 62 0.22 -3.34 -0.29
C LEU A 62 0.70 -4.15 -1.50
N THR A 63 0.51 -5.47 -1.46
CA THR A 63 0.93 -6.38 -2.54
C THR A 63 -0.23 -6.64 -3.50
N ARG A 64 0.01 -6.51 -4.81
CA ARG A 64 -0.92 -6.95 -5.86
C ARG A 64 -0.77 -8.45 -6.10
N LEU A 65 -1.82 -9.21 -5.81
CA LEU A 65 -1.81 -10.66 -5.97
C LEU A 65 -2.02 -11.04 -7.43
N ASN A 66 -1.45 -12.16 -7.86
CA ASN A 66 -1.65 -12.69 -9.21
C ASN A 66 -3.14 -13.01 -9.52
N SER A 67 -3.96 -13.20 -8.48
CA SER A 67 -5.41 -13.37 -8.58
C SER A 67 -6.18 -12.08 -8.86
N GLY A 68 -5.51 -10.92 -8.92
CA GLY A 68 -6.11 -9.61 -9.15
C GLY A 68 -6.56 -8.88 -7.87
N GLY A 69 -6.41 -9.50 -6.70
CA GLY A 69 -6.70 -8.88 -5.40
C GLY A 69 -5.48 -8.21 -4.77
N TYR A 70 -5.67 -7.66 -3.58
CA TYR A 70 -4.68 -6.94 -2.80
C TYR A 70 -4.51 -7.54 -1.41
N ARG A 71 -3.27 -7.53 -0.92
CA ARG A 71 -2.95 -7.86 0.46
C ARG A 71 -2.34 -6.64 1.13
N ALA A 72 -2.88 -6.23 2.27
CA ALA A 72 -2.32 -5.18 3.11
C ALA A 72 -1.62 -5.79 4.33
N ALA A 73 -0.37 -5.39 4.55
CA ALA A 73 0.40 -5.77 5.71
C ALA A 73 1.05 -4.54 6.37
N GLY A 74 0.79 -4.36 7.67
CA GLY A 74 1.50 -3.40 8.50
C GLY A 74 2.89 -3.93 8.83
N ILE A 75 3.89 -3.05 8.77
CA ILE A 75 5.28 -3.40 9.05
C ILE A 75 5.65 -2.84 10.41
N THR A 76 6.21 -3.70 11.26
CA THR A 76 6.59 -3.43 12.65
C THR A 76 8.05 -3.83 12.85
N ALA A 77 8.65 -3.44 13.98
CA ALA A 77 10.01 -3.86 14.32
C ALA A 77 10.16 -5.39 14.46
N GLN A 78 9.07 -6.10 14.80
CA GLN A 78 9.05 -7.54 15.05
C GLN A 78 8.64 -8.37 13.82
N GLY A 79 8.30 -7.73 12.70
CA GLY A 79 7.81 -8.39 11.49
C GLY A 79 6.58 -7.72 10.91
N SER A 80 5.68 -8.49 10.29
CA SER A 80 4.51 -7.96 9.60
C SER A 80 3.20 -8.47 10.17
N VAL A 81 2.19 -7.59 10.26
CA VAL A 81 0.81 -7.92 10.61
C VAL A 81 -0.04 -7.86 9.35
N ILE A 82 -0.70 -8.96 8.99
CA ILE A 82 -1.57 -9.01 7.81
C ILE A 82 -2.97 -8.53 8.19
N TYR A 83 -3.41 -7.44 7.56
CA TYR A 83 -4.75 -6.87 7.77
C TYR A 83 -5.78 -7.43 6.78
N ALA A 84 -5.35 -7.69 5.55
CA ALA A 84 -6.19 -8.29 4.51
C ALA A 84 -5.38 -9.24 3.65
N VAL A 85 -5.93 -10.43 3.36
CA VAL A 85 -5.25 -11.45 2.57
C VAL A 85 -5.61 -11.37 1.08
N ALA A 86 -6.83 -10.94 0.73
CA ALA A 86 -7.32 -10.87 -0.66
C ALA A 86 -8.46 -9.85 -0.82
N ALA A 87 -8.19 -8.59 -0.50
CA ALA A 87 -9.10 -7.48 -0.77
C ALA A 87 -9.29 -7.30 -2.28
N ARG A 88 -10.48 -6.87 -2.72
CA ARG A 88 -10.81 -6.75 -4.16
C ARG A 88 -10.38 -5.41 -4.75
N SER A 89 -10.00 -4.45 -3.91
CA SER A 89 -9.53 -3.13 -4.32
C SER A 89 -8.55 -2.53 -3.31
N ILE A 90 -7.83 -1.48 -3.73
CA ILE A 90 -6.91 -0.73 -2.86
C ILE A 90 -7.65 -0.10 -1.66
N PRO A 91 -8.81 0.57 -1.83
CA PRO A 91 -9.56 1.11 -0.70
C PRO A 91 -10.03 0.05 0.29
N GLU A 92 -10.43 -1.13 -0.18
CA GLU A 92 -10.85 -2.23 0.70
C GLU A 92 -9.68 -2.74 1.55
N ALA A 93 -8.49 -2.85 0.95
CA ALA A 93 -7.28 -3.26 1.66
C ALA A 93 -6.86 -2.22 2.73
N LEU A 94 -6.95 -0.93 2.41
CA LEU A 94 -6.65 0.15 3.34
C LEU A 94 -7.70 0.28 4.46
N ARG A 95 -8.99 0.06 4.15
CA ARG A 95 -10.05 -0.04 5.17
C ARG A 95 -9.81 -1.19 6.14
N ALA A 96 -9.38 -2.36 5.64
CA ALA A 96 -9.04 -3.50 6.49
C ALA A 96 -7.86 -3.19 7.44
N ALA A 97 -6.95 -2.31 7.02
CA ALA A 97 -5.88 -1.77 7.86
C ALA A 97 -6.31 -0.63 8.80
N GLY A 98 -7.60 -0.24 8.80
CA GLY A 98 -8.15 0.80 9.65
C GLY A 98 -7.83 2.24 9.20
N LEU A 99 -7.50 2.44 7.92
CA LEU A 99 -7.03 3.73 7.40
C LEU A 99 -8.11 4.54 6.66
N LEU A 100 -9.24 3.92 6.32
CA LEU A 100 -10.36 4.49 5.54
C LEU A 100 -11.71 4.04 6.08
#